data_AF-A0A967D820-F1
#
_entry.id   AF-A0A967D820-F1
#
_cell.length_a   1.000
_cell.length_b   1.000
_cell.length_c   1.000
_cell.angle_alpha   90.00
_cell.angle_beta   90.00
_cell.angle_gamma   90.00
#
_symmetry.space_group_name_H-M   'P 1'
#
loop_
_entity.id
_entity.type
_entity.pdbx_description
1 polymer ?
#
loop_
_entity_poly.entity_id
_entity_poly.type
_entity_poly.pdbx_seq_one_letter_code
_entity_poly.pdbx_strand_id
1 'polypeptide(L)'
;DPDEVRATLARIYALLSEEESSIEKACIIEDFIPGREFAIEALVCAGELDVLAIFEKPDPLDGPFFEETIYITPPRLEPIVIEDMIRQLESICRAIGLLEGPIHAEVRVNDKGVWFLELASRTIGGRCGRVVEYQTGYPLEQLVLLNACRGQRQPSRRSGASGDSSSRQNSTLKQIKNNNLGMVSYVISIIERT
;
A
#
# COMPACT_ATOMS: atom_id res chain seq x y z
N ASP A 1 2.45 -14.87 -22.33
CA ASP A 1 1.79 -15.02 -23.65
C ASP A 1 2.14 -13.81 -24.51
N PRO A 2 2.92 -14.00 -25.59
CA PRO A 2 3.35 -12.90 -26.45
C PRO A 2 2.22 -12.08 -27.08
N ASP A 3 1.05 -12.67 -27.34
CA ASP A 3 -0.10 -11.94 -27.89
C ASP A 3 -0.77 -11.05 -26.85
N GLU A 4 -0.91 -11.55 -25.62
CA GLU A 4 -1.40 -10.79 -24.47
C GLU A 4 -0.48 -9.61 -24.13
N VAL A 5 0.83 -9.81 -24.18
CA VAL A 5 1.82 -8.74 -23.98
C VAL A 5 1.67 -7.66 -25.05
N ARG A 6 1.58 -8.03 -26.33
CA ARG A 6 1.39 -7.08 -27.43
C ARG A 6 0.11 -6.27 -27.28
N ALA A 7 -1.01 -6.94 -26.96
CA ALA A 7 -2.29 -6.28 -26.76
C ALA A 7 -2.24 -5.30 -25.57
N THR A 8 -1.58 -5.69 -24.48
CA THR A 8 -1.42 -4.85 -23.29
C THR A 8 -0.53 -3.64 -23.55
N LEU A 9 0.62 -3.82 -24.20
CA LEU A 9 1.51 -2.72 -24.58
C LEU A 9 0.79 -1.72 -25.50
N ALA A 10 0.05 -2.20 -26.51
CA ALA A 10 -0.71 -1.34 -27.41
C ALA A 10 -1.72 -0.46 -26.64
N ARG A 11 -2.41 -1.04 -25.65
CA ARG A 11 -3.33 -0.31 -24.77
C ARG A 11 -2.61 0.73 -23.90
N ILE A 12 -1.48 0.37 -23.30
CA ILE A 12 -0.67 1.30 -22.47
C ILE A 12 -0.18 2.47 -23.32
N TYR A 13 0.38 2.21 -24.50
CA TYR A 13 0.84 3.25 -25.40
C TYR A 13 -0.29 4.20 -25.82
N ALA A 14 -1.50 3.70 -26.05
CA ALA A 14 -2.65 4.54 -26.34
C ALA A 14 -2.97 5.50 -25.17
N LEU A 15 -3.02 4.99 -23.93
CA LEU A 15 -3.24 5.80 -22.74
C LEU A 15 -2.15 6.86 -22.54
N LEU A 16 -0.88 6.49 -22.71
CA LEU A 16 0.25 7.40 -22.56
C LEU A 16 0.37 8.40 -23.71
N SER A 17 -0.26 8.15 -24.87
CA SER A 17 -0.22 9.08 -26.01
C SER A 17 -1.05 10.34 -25.78
N GLU A 18 -2.03 10.28 -24.88
CA GLU A 18 -2.88 11.41 -24.50
C GLU A 18 -2.21 12.34 -23.47
N GLU A 19 -1.14 11.89 -22.81
CA GLU A 19 -0.37 12.72 -21.87
C GLU A 19 0.81 13.43 -22.56
N GLU A 20 0.75 14.76 -22.62
CA GLU A 20 1.91 15.61 -22.94
C GLU A 20 2.87 15.62 -21.74
N SER A 21 3.82 14.69 -21.76
CA SER A 21 4.83 14.52 -20.73
C SER A 21 6.22 14.44 -21.34
N SER A 22 7.17 15.17 -20.76
CA SER A 22 8.59 15.09 -21.10
C SER A 22 9.29 13.85 -20.49
N ILE A 23 8.55 12.98 -19.81
CA ILE A 23 9.07 11.79 -19.14
C ILE A 23 9.29 10.68 -20.16
N GLU A 24 10.40 9.96 -20.02
CA GLU A 24 10.70 8.77 -20.81
C GLU A 24 9.61 7.70 -20.60
N LYS A 25 9.04 7.21 -21.71
CA LYS A 25 7.99 6.19 -21.69
C LYS A 25 8.62 4.81 -21.71
N ALA A 26 8.70 4.17 -20.55
CA ALA A 26 9.17 2.80 -20.39
C ALA A 26 8.06 1.90 -19.85
N CYS A 27 8.18 0.59 -20.09
CA CYS A 27 7.30 -0.44 -19.52
C CYS A 27 8.17 -1.50 -18.84
N ILE A 28 7.67 -2.02 -17.72
CA ILE A 28 8.27 -3.15 -17.00
C ILE A 28 7.40 -4.38 -17.29
N ILE A 29 8.05 -5.50 -17.61
CA ILE A 29 7.41 -6.81 -17.76
C ILE A 29 8.01 -7.70 -16.69
N GLU A 30 7.16 -8.33 -15.90
CA GLU A 30 7.56 -9.12 -14.73
C GLU A 30 6.63 -10.32 -14.56
N ASP A 31 7.10 -11.33 -13.85
CA ASP A 31 6.28 -12.48 -13.54
C ASP A 31 5.12 -12.10 -12.64
N PHE A 32 3.95 -12.68 -12.91
CA PHE A 32 2.80 -12.51 -12.03
C PHE A 32 3.02 -13.29 -10.74
N ILE A 33 2.96 -12.59 -9.61
CA ILE A 33 2.97 -13.20 -8.30
C ILE A 33 1.53 -13.51 -7.88
N PRO A 34 1.09 -14.79 -7.82
CA PRO A 34 -0.23 -15.12 -7.28
C PRO A 34 -0.23 -14.91 -5.78
N GLY A 35 -1.39 -14.62 -5.19
CA GLY A 35 -1.54 -14.56 -3.75
C GLY A 35 -2.57 -13.56 -3.27
N ARG A 36 -2.72 -13.48 -1.95
CA ARG A 36 -3.55 -12.47 -1.30
C ARG A 36 -2.79 -11.16 -1.27
N GLU A 37 -3.47 -10.06 -1.58
CA GLU A 37 -2.85 -8.74 -1.68
C GLU A 37 -3.17 -7.86 -0.48
N PHE A 38 -2.17 -7.09 -0.06
CA PHE A 38 -2.23 -6.22 1.10
C PHE A 38 -1.54 -4.89 0.77
N ALA A 39 -1.90 -3.86 1.53
CA ALA A 39 -1.22 -2.58 1.55
C ALA A 39 -0.74 -2.26 2.96
N ILE A 40 0.48 -1.76 3.10
CA ILE A 40 1.07 -1.32 4.36
C ILE A 40 1.19 0.20 4.30
N GLU A 41 0.63 0.88 5.30
CA GLU A 41 0.82 2.32 5.51
C GLU A 41 1.70 2.52 6.73
N ALA A 42 2.82 3.21 6.57
CA ALA A 42 3.79 3.44 7.63
C ALA A 42 4.45 4.82 7.54
N LEU A 43 5.11 5.22 8.63
CA LEU A 43 6.01 6.37 8.70
C LEU A 43 7.42 5.89 8.98
N VAL A 44 8.40 6.51 8.32
CA VAL A 44 9.80 6.41 8.68
C VAL A 44 10.21 7.68 9.41
N CYS A 45 10.83 7.53 10.58
CA CYS A 45 11.38 8.63 11.36
C CYS A 45 12.80 8.29 11.81
N ALA A 46 13.79 9.10 11.43
CA ALA A 46 15.20 8.84 11.69
C ALA A 46 15.65 7.40 11.33
N GLY A 47 15.10 6.84 10.25
CA GLY A 47 15.39 5.47 9.78
C GLY A 47 14.61 4.35 10.48
N GLU A 48 13.77 4.67 11.47
CA GLU A 48 12.92 3.69 12.16
C GLU A 48 11.52 3.66 11.54
N LEU A 49 11.02 2.45 11.27
CA LEU A 49 9.70 2.24 10.67
C LEU A 49 8.63 2.15 11.76
N ASP A 50 7.53 2.89 11.58
CA ASP A 50 6.34 2.81 12.39
C ASP A 50 5.12 2.51 11.53
N VAL A 51 4.58 1.30 11.67
CA VAL A 51 3.44 0.83 10.89
C VAL A 51 2.15 1.38 11.46
N LEU A 52 1.45 2.18 10.65
CA LEU A 52 0.19 2.80 11.04
C LEU A 52 -1.00 1.86 10.81
N ALA A 53 -1.01 1.17 9.67
CA ALA A 53 -2.07 0.24 9.30
C ALA A 53 -1.57 -0.80 8.27
N ILE A 54 -2.16 -1.99 8.33
CA ILE A 54 -2.06 -2.99 7.27
C ILE A 54 -3.48 -3.26 6.77
N PHE A 55 -3.68 -3.15 5.48
CA PHE A 55 -4.96 -3.36 4.82
C PHE A 55 -4.91 -4.63 3.97
N GLU A 56 -5.95 -5.43 4.06
CA GLU A 56 -6.22 -6.55 3.16
C GLU A 56 -7.08 -6.06 1.99
N LYS A 57 -6.71 -6.45 0.76
CA LYS A 57 -7.53 -6.34 -0.45
C LYS A 57 -8.21 -7.71 -0.66
N PRO A 58 -9.49 -7.88 -0.28
CA PRO A 58 -10.10 -9.20 -0.16
C PRO A 58 -10.59 -9.79 -1.48
N ASP A 59 -10.83 -8.96 -2.49
CA ASP A 59 -11.22 -9.42 -3.82
C ASP A 59 -9.96 -9.87 -4.58
N PRO A 60 -9.98 -11.03 -5.27
CA PRO A 60 -8.82 -11.49 -6.04
C PRO A 60 -8.43 -10.50 -7.13
N LEU A 61 -7.15 -10.14 -7.16
CA LEU A 61 -6.54 -9.24 -8.13
C LEU A 61 -5.65 -10.07 -9.08
N ASP A 62 -6.27 -10.98 -9.84
CA ASP A 62 -5.58 -11.96 -10.70
C ASP A 62 -5.54 -11.57 -12.19
N GLY A 63 -5.91 -10.32 -12.50
CA GLY A 63 -5.94 -9.78 -13.85
C GLY A 63 -7.20 -10.13 -14.65
N PRO A 64 -7.29 -9.66 -15.91
CA PRO A 64 -6.29 -8.89 -16.65
C PRO A 64 -6.22 -7.40 -16.23
N PHE A 65 -7.09 -6.99 -15.30
CA PHE A 65 -7.05 -5.69 -14.64
C PHE A 65 -6.98 -5.90 -13.13
N PHE A 66 -6.36 -4.96 -12.43
CA PHE A 66 -6.15 -4.98 -10.99
C PHE A 66 -6.93 -3.84 -10.33
N GLU A 67 -8.25 -3.78 -10.58
CA GLU A 67 -9.10 -2.72 -10.02
C GLU A 67 -9.33 -2.93 -8.52
N GLU A 68 -8.87 -1.99 -7.72
CA GLU A 68 -9.11 -2.00 -6.28
C GLU A 68 -10.56 -1.64 -5.96
N THR A 69 -11.18 -2.43 -5.10
CA THR A 69 -12.59 -2.25 -4.70
C THR A 69 -12.69 -1.79 -3.24
N ILE A 70 -12.12 -2.57 -2.32
CA ILE A 70 -12.32 -2.41 -0.88
C ILE A 70 -11.05 -2.75 -0.11
N TYR A 71 -10.92 -2.14 1.06
CA TYR A 71 -9.86 -2.40 2.04
C TYR A 71 -10.45 -2.83 3.37
N ILE A 72 -9.84 -3.83 4.00
CA ILE A 72 -10.22 -4.34 5.32
C ILE A 72 -9.02 -4.27 6.25
N THR A 73 -9.22 -3.77 7.47
CA THR A 73 -8.19 -3.83 8.52
C THR A 73 -8.83 -4.10 9.89
N PRO A 74 -8.18 -4.88 10.78
CA PRO A 74 -6.88 -5.56 10.62
C PRO A 74 -6.91 -6.68 9.56
N PRO A 75 -5.76 -7.04 8.96
CA PRO A 75 -5.72 -8.08 7.94
C PRO A 75 -5.97 -9.45 8.57
N ARG A 76 -6.60 -10.35 7.81
CA ARG A 76 -6.80 -11.74 8.24
C ARG A 76 -5.55 -12.57 7.91
N LEU A 77 -4.50 -12.39 8.69
CA LEU A 77 -3.22 -13.08 8.55
C LEU A 77 -2.72 -13.60 9.89
N GLU A 78 -1.93 -14.68 9.84
CA GLU A 78 -1.18 -15.15 11.00
C GLU A 78 -0.16 -14.10 11.44
N PRO A 79 0.06 -13.88 12.75
CA PRO A 79 0.99 -12.88 13.25
C PRO A 79 2.41 -12.99 12.68
N ILE A 80 2.88 -14.23 12.48
CA ILE A 80 4.22 -14.48 11.93
C ILE A 80 4.41 -13.93 10.50
N VAL A 81 3.34 -13.92 9.69
CA VAL A 81 3.38 -13.37 8.33
C VAL A 81 3.41 -11.85 8.38
N ILE A 82 2.65 -11.25 9.30
CA ILE A 82 2.67 -9.80 9.53
C ILE A 82 4.07 -9.36 9.98
N GLU A 83 4.69 -10.07 10.92
CA GLU A 83 6.05 -9.79 11.37
C GLU A 83 7.09 -9.91 10.24
N ASP A 84 6.94 -10.91 9.36
CA ASP A 84 7.79 -11.05 8.17
C ASP A 84 7.64 -9.87 7.21
N MET A 85 6.40 -9.46 6.90
CA MET A 85 6.13 -8.27 6.08
C MET A 85 6.81 -7.02 6.63
N ILE A 86 6.66 -6.76 7.94
CA ILE A 86 7.22 -5.57 8.59
C ILE A 86 8.75 -5.60 8.55
N ARG A 87 9.36 -6.75 8.90
CA ARG A 87 10.82 -6.91 8.87
C ARG A 87 11.40 -6.70 7.46
N GLN A 88 10.73 -7.21 6.44
CA GLN A 88 11.16 -7.02 5.06
C GLN A 88 11.02 -5.56 4.61
N LEU A 89 9.92 -4.88 4.97
CA LEU A 89 9.74 -3.46 4.70
C LEU A 89 10.82 -2.61 5.36
N GLU A 90 11.16 -2.87 6.63
CA GLU A 90 12.29 -2.22 7.32
C GLU A 90 13.61 -2.41 6.57
N SER A 91 13.88 -3.64 6.11
CA SER A 91 15.09 -3.94 5.34
C SER A 91 15.11 -3.18 4.00
N ILE A 92 13.98 -3.09 3.32
CA ILE A 92 13.86 -2.35 2.06
C ILE A 92 14.07 -0.85 2.30
N CYS A 93 13.40 -0.25 3.29
CA CYS A 93 13.59 1.15 3.68
C CYS A 93 15.06 1.47 3.97
N ARG A 94 15.75 0.59 4.71
CA ARG A 94 17.18 0.73 4.99
C ARG A 94 18.02 0.63 3.71
N ALA A 95 17.73 -0.32 2.83
CA ALA A 95 18.47 -0.54 1.60
C ALA A 95 18.35 0.63 0.61
N ILE A 96 17.17 1.26 0.52
CA ILE A 96 16.95 2.43 -0.34
C ILE A 96 17.37 3.74 0.32
N GLY A 97 17.80 3.71 1.59
CA GLY A 97 18.22 4.91 2.33
C GLY A 97 17.06 5.85 2.69
N LEU A 98 15.84 5.33 2.85
CA LEU A 98 14.70 6.13 3.29
C LEU A 98 14.83 6.40 4.80
N LEU A 99 15.00 7.68 5.15
CA LEU A 99 15.22 8.10 6.54
C LEU A 99 14.02 8.78 7.18
N GLU A 100 13.17 9.43 6.38
CA GLU A 100 12.06 10.26 6.86
C GLU A 100 10.92 10.20 5.85
N GLY A 101 9.67 10.20 6.33
CA GLY A 101 8.47 10.40 5.52
C GLY A 101 7.50 9.22 5.53
N PRO A 102 6.31 9.38 4.93
CA PRO A 102 5.38 8.28 4.76
C PRO A 102 5.88 7.27 3.74
N ILE A 103 5.54 6.02 3.95
CA ILE A 103 5.69 4.97 2.97
C ILE A 103 4.40 4.18 2.85
N HIS A 104 3.96 4.06 1.61
CA HIS A 104 2.91 3.15 1.19
C HIS A 104 3.56 1.99 0.44
N ALA A 105 3.26 0.76 0.83
CA ALA A 105 3.78 -0.42 0.18
C ALA A 105 2.67 -1.40 -0.17
N GLU A 106 2.73 -1.98 -1.37
CA GLU A 106 1.83 -3.02 -1.83
C GLU A 106 2.56 -4.36 -1.85
N VAL A 107 1.89 -5.40 -1.36
CA VAL A 107 2.53 -6.70 -1.09
C VAL A 107 1.57 -7.85 -1.35
N ARG A 108 2.09 -8.93 -1.92
CA ARG A 108 1.39 -10.21 -2.04
C ARG A 108 1.98 -11.26 -1.12
N VAL A 109 1.10 -12.11 -0.61
CA VAL A 109 1.45 -13.26 0.22
C VAL A 109 0.89 -14.54 -0.39
N ASN A 110 1.76 -15.53 -0.55
CA ASN A 110 1.42 -16.89 -0.99
C ASN A 110 2.20 -17.95 -0.19
N ASP A 111 2.12 -19.20 -0.63
CA ASP A 111 2.82 -20.34 -0.03
C ASP A 111 4.35 -20.24 -0.11
N LYS A 112 4.88 -19.40 -1.01
CA LYS A 112 6.31 -19.13 -1.15
C LYS A 112 6.79 -17.96 -0.29
N GLY A 113 5.88 -17.20 0.33
CA GLY A 113 6.21 -16.12 1.26
C GLY A 113 5.64 -14.76 0.85
N VAL A 114 6.35 -13.70 1.26
CA VAL A 114 5.98 -12.29 1.08
C VAL A 114 6.71 -11.70 -0.12
N TRP A 115 5.98 -10.96 -0.97
CA TRP A 115 6.47 -10.38 -2.21
C TRP A 115 6.03 -8.92 -2.32
N PHE A 116 6.97 -7.98 -2.26
CA PHE A 116 6.66 -6.55 -2.47
C PHE A 116 6.47 -6.27 -3.96
N LEU A 117 5.41 -5.53 -4.27
CA LEU A 117 5.05 -5.12 -5.63
C LEU A 117 5.44 -3.66 -5.89
N GLU A 118 5.00 -2.76 -5.01
CA GLU A 118 5.29 -1.32 -5.11
C GLU A 118 5.68 -0.78 -3.73
N LEU A 119 6.59 0.19 -3.72
CA LEU A 119 6.83 1.06 -2.57
C LEU A 119 6.86 2.51 -3.06
N ALA A 120 6.11 3.38 -2.37
CA ALA A 120 6.04 4.79 -2.70
C ALA A 120 6.17 5.65 -1.44
N SER A 121 7.02 6.68 -1.50
CA SER A 121 7.22 7.65 -0.41
C SER A 121 6.07 8.69 -0.37
N ARG A 122 4.84 8.20 -0.24
CA ARG A 122 3.60 8.97 -0.15
C ARG A 122 2.62 8.25 0.76
N THR A 123 1.55 8.93 1.13
CA THR A 123 0.45 8.30 1.85
C THR A 123 -0.46 7.48 0.94
N ILE A 124 -1.20 6.55 1.53
CA ILE A 124 -2.35 5.90 0.89
C ILE A 124 -3.35 6.95 0.38
N GLY A 125 -3.96 6.66 -0.77
CA GLY A 125 -4.98 7.50 -1.38
C GLY A 125 -6.40 7.28 -0.84
N GLY A 126 -7.35 8.06 -1.37
CA GLY A 126 -8.78 7.85 -1.13
C GLY A 126 -9.21 8.13 0.31
N ARG A 127 -10.15 7.33 0.82
CA ARG A 127 -10.74 7.52 2.17
C ARG A 127 -10.02 6.72 3.26
N CYS A 128 -8.95 5.99 2.90
CA CYS A 128 -8.26 5.08 3.80
C CYS A 128 -7.54 5.82 4.95
N GLY A 129 -7.12 7.08 4.75
CA GLY A 129 -6.56 7.92 5.83
C GLY A 129 -7.47 8.08 7.05
N ARG A 130 -8.80 7.97 6.88
CA ARG A 130 -9.75 8.02 8.00
C ARG A 130 -9.65 6.79 8.91
N VAL A 131 -9.30 5.62 8.37
CA VAL A 131 -9.10 4.42 9.18
C VAL A 131 -7.83 4.54 10.01
N VAL A 132 -6.78 5.12 9.45
CA VAL A 132 -5.58 5.46 10.24
C VAL A 132 -5.94 6.39 11.40
N GLU A 133 -6.78 7.40 11.17
CA GLU A 133 -7.28 8.27 12.25
C GLU A 133 -8.04 7.49 13.33
N TYR A 134 -8.91 6.56 12.94
CA TYR A 134 -9.63 5.72 13.91
C TYR A 134 -8.69 4.84 14.75
N GLN A 135 -7.59 4.35 14.16
CA GLN A 135 -6.63 3.48 14.83
C GLN A 135 -5.63 4.26 15.71
N THR A 136 -5.12 5.38 15.21
CA THR A 136 -4.04 6.15 15.84
C THR A 136 -4.55 7.30 16.72
N GLY A 137 -5.78 7.77 16.48
CA GLY A 137 -6.35 8.97 17.07
C GLY A 137 -5.92 10.28 16.40
N TYR A 138 -5.16 10.22 15.30
CA TYR A 138 -4.66 11.39 14.56
C TYR A 138 -4.94 11.25 13.06
N PRO A 139 -5.40 12.32 12.39
CA PRO A 139 -5.47 12.34 10.92
C PRO A 139 -4.12 11.97 10.30
N LEU A 140 -4.15 11.21 9.20
CA LEU A 140 -2.92 10.76 8.53
C LEU A 140 -2.04 11.93 8.10
N GLU A 141 -2.65 13.00 7.57
CA GLU A 141 -1.95 14.21 7.16
C GLU A 141 -1.28 14.90 8.35
N GLN A 142 -1.93 14.89 9.52
CA GLN A 142 -1.34 15.43 10.75
C GLN A 142 -0.14 14.60 11.19
N LEU A 143 -0.22 13.27 11.10
CA LEU A 143 0.91 12.38 11.42
C LEU A 143 2.11 12.65 10.50
N VAL A 144 1.88 12.83 9.20
CA VAL A 144 2.93 13.16 8.22
C VAL A 144 3.57 14.51 8.54
N LEU A 145 2.77 15.55 8.85
CA LEU A 145 3.29 16.88 9.22
C LEU A 145 4.09 16.84 10.52
N LEU A 146 3.62 16.10 11.53
CA LEU A 146 4.36 15.91 12.78
C LEU A 146 5.71 15.23 12.52
N ASN A 147 5.73 14.20 11.67
CA ASN A 147 6.96 13.51 11.28
C ASN A 147 7.95 14.47 10.61
N ALA A 148 7.49 15.24 9.62
CA ALA A 148 8.33 16.21 8.91
C ALA A 148 8.92 17.30 9.82
N CYS A 149 8.15 17.71 10.84
CA CYS A 149 8.58 18.73 11.81
C CYS A 149 9.39 18.15 12.99
N ARG A 150 9.71 16.85 13.00
CA ARG A 150 10.30 16.14 14.16
C ARG A 150 9.50 16.36 15.46
N GLY A 151 8.18 16.53 15.32
CA GLY A 151 7.26 16.71 16.42
C GLY A 151 7.06 15.39 17.18
N GLN A 152 6.99 15.46 18.49
CA GLN A 152 6.63 14.29 19.29
C GLN A 152 5.12 14.03 19.17
N ARG A 153 4.75 12.76 18.95
CA ARG A 153 3.38 12.31 19.15
C ARG A 153 3.10 12.26 20.65
N GLN A 154 2.05 12.92 21.10
CA GLN A 154 1.54 12.64 22.44
C GLN A 154 0.87 11.26 22.40
N PRO A 155 1.10 10.38 23.39
CA PRO A 155 0.33 9.14 23.50
C PRO A 155 -1.16 9.50 23.52
N SER A 156 -1.96 8.88 22.66
CA SER A 156 -3.39 9.16 22.63
C SER A 156 -3.99 8.77 23.99
N ARG A 157 -4.57 9.74 24.70
CA ARG A 157 -5.34 9.50 25.93
C ARG A 157 -6.65 8.79 25.56
N ARG A 158 -6.60 7.49 25.32
CA ARG A 158 -7.73 6.58 25.50
C ARG A 158 -7.34 5.47 26.48
N SER A 159 -6.95 5.90 27.68
CA SER A 159 -6.95 5.08 28.88
C SER A 159 -8.17 5.47 29.72
N GLY A 160 -9.29 4.79 29.48
CA GLY A 160 -10.44 4.78 30.38
C GLY A 160 -10.72 3.33 30.75
N ALA A 161 -10.24 2.90 31.92
CA ALA A 161 -10.38 1.55 32.41
C ALA A 161 -11.86 1.20 32.68
N SER A 162 -12.32 0.10 32.08
CA SER A 162 -13.40 -0.78 32.55
C SER A 162 -13.26 -2.05 31.71
N GLY A 163 -13.14 -3.21 32.35
CA GLY A 163 -12.71 -4.44 31.68
C GLY A 163 -13.53 -4.74 30.42
N ASP A 164 -12.84 -4.95 29.30
CA ASP A 164 -13.41 -5.70 28.20
C ASP A 164 -12.28 -6.37 27.41
N SER A 165 -12.51 -7.63 27.10
CA SER A 165 -11.73 -8.40 26.13
C SER A 165 -11.50 -7.57 24.86
N SER A 166 -10.28 -7.62 24.33
CA SER A 166 -9.83 -6.96 23.12
C SER A 166 -10.88 -6.97 21.98
N SER A 167 -11.71 -5.94 21.89
CA SER A 167 -12.56 -5.73 20.72
C SER A 167 -11.72 -5.03 19.66
N ARG A 168 -10.92 -5.80 18.91
CA ARG A 168 -10.42 -5.38 17.60
C ARG A 168 -11.65 -5.12 16.73
N GLN A 169 -12.06 -3.85 16.59
CA GLN A 169 -13.16 -3.52 15.67
C GLN A 169 -12.65 -3.72 14.25
N ASN A 170 -13.26 -4.65 13.52
CA ASN A 170 -13.06 -4.78 12.08
C ASN A 170 -13.62 -3.53 11.40
N SER A 171 -12.77 -2.81 10.68
CA SER A 171 -13.21 -1.69 9.85
C SER A 171 -13.14 -2.11 8.38
N THR A 172 -14.27 -1.94 7.68
CA THR A 172 -14.38 -2.20 6.25
C THR A 172 -14.58 -0.87 5.54
N LEU A 173 -13.65 -0.46 4.68
CA LEU A 173 -13.83 0.68 3.81
C LEU A 173 -13.98 0.21 2.37
N LYS A 174 -15.03 0.68 1.70
CA LYS A 174 -15.13 0.60 0.24
C LYS A 174 -14.49 1.85 -0.36
N GLN A 175 -13.52 1.69 -1.25
CA GLN A 175 -13.11 2.80 -2.10
C GLN A 175 -14.21 2.99 -3.14
N ILE A 176 -14.89 4.14 -3.08
CA ILE A 176 -15.86 4.52 -4.10
C ILE A 176 -15.05 5.13 -5.24
N LYS A 177 -15.21 4.57 -6.46
CA LYS A 177 -14.50 4.98 -7.70
C LYS A 177 -14.29 6.49 -7.74
N ASN A 178 -13.02 6.91 -7.74
CA ASN A 178 -12.63 8.31 -7.90
C ASN A 178 -12.44 8.56 -9.41
N ASN A 179 -13.32 9.37 -10.01
CA ASN A 179 -13.30 9.74 -11.43
C ASN A 179 -12.36 10.92 -11.74
N ASN A 180 -11.19 11.04 -11.10
CA ASN A 180 -10.23 12.10 -11.45
C ASN A 180 -8.79 11.63 -11.31
N LEU A 181 -8.12 11.51 -12.46
CA LEU A 181 -6.70 11.27 -12.63
C LEU A 181 -5.90 12.48 -12.15
N GLY A 182 -4.86 12.23 -11.35
CA GLY A 182 -3.89 13.22 -10.92
C GLY A 182 -2.65 12.53 -10.40
N MET A 183 -1.66 12.40 -11.30
CA MET A 183 -0.30 11.88 -11.06
C MET A 183 -0.22 10.37 -10.77
N VAL A 184 -0.15 9.58 -11.83
CA VAL A 184 0.05 8.13 -11.79
C VAL A 184 1.50 7.83 -12.15
N SER A 185 2.30 7.32 -11.22
CA SER A 185 3.48 6.53 -11.60
C SER A 185 2.96 5.15 -11.97
N TYR A 186 2.92 4.86 -13.27
CA TYR A 186 2.48 3.56 -13.77
C TYR A 186 3.63 2.55 -13.61
N VAL A 187 3.56 1.69 -12.60
CA VAL A 187 4.19 0.36 -12.65
C VAL A 187 3.09 -0.59 -13.07
N ILE A 188 3.06 -0.98 -14.34
CA ILE A 188 2.03 -1.89 -14.88
C ILE A 188 2.67 -3.25 -15.10
N SER A 189 2.33 -4.22 -14.25
CA SER A 189 2.73 -5.63 -14.39
C SER A 189 2.04 -6.27 -15.60
N ILE A 190 2.81 -6.73 -16.58
CA ILE A 190 2.33 -7.58 -17.67
C ILE A 190 2.55 -9.04 -17.28
N ILE A 191 1.46 -9.79 -17.09
CA ILE A 191 1.45 -11.20 -16.67
C ILE A 191 1.92 -12.12 -17.82
N GLU A 192 2.94 -12.95 -17.59
CA GLU A 192 3.10 -14.20 -18.31
C GLU A 192 2.52 -15.37 -17.51
N ARG A 193 1.47 -16.01 -18.02
CA ARG A 193 1.09 -17.36 -17.58
C ARG A 193 1.99 -18.37 -18.30
N THR A 194 2.84 -19.07 -17.55
CA THR A 194 3.45 -20.35 -17.97
C THR A 194 2.61 -21.51 -17.50
#